data_AF-A0AAV2Z2P6-F1
#
_entry.id   AF-A0AAV2Z2P6-F1
#
_cell.length_a   1.000
_cell.length_b   1.000
_cell.length_c   1.000
_cell.angle_alpha   90.00
_cell.angle_beta   90.00
_cell.angle_gamma   90.00
#
_symmetry.space_group_name_H-M   'P 1'
#
loop_
_entity.id
_entity.type
_entity.pdbx_description
1 polymer ?
#
loop_
_entity_poly.entity_id
_entity_poly.type
_entity_poly.pdbx_seq_one_letter_code
_entity_poly.pdbx_strand_id
1 'polypeptide(L)'
;MVRSNEDVLWLGGRLTQEYMVDAYAKIEGERLRWVRDNQAHLRAHLYQGLMEHAVESEPAPSGRMIILQPSFTGGPRYMQKLYQSAMAIVRKLGKPDLFITMTCNSNWPESQRAQDRPDLCARVFRLKLKRFMEVMVEKKTMGHVKARVAVVEFQKRGLRQAHTLWILDNQNKPRDVADINAFVNAELPDEQDEQLFDTITSTMLHGPCGDHKGSFVRGNGCTNLTCI
;
A
#
# COMPACT_ATOMS: atom_id res chain seq x y z
N MET A 1 -0.34 -43.94 -4.86
CA MET A 1 -0.75 -42.82 -5.72
C MET A 1 -0.78 -41.57 -4.86
N VAL A 2 0.34 -40.85 -4.80
CA VAL A 2 0.45 -39.60 -4.03
C VAL A 2 -0.30 -38.54 -4.83
N ARG A 3 -1.43 -38.04 -4.30
CA ARG A 3 -2.10 -36.88 -4.88
C ARG A 3 -1.10 -35.72 -4.79
N SER A 4 -0.69 -35.16 -5.93
CA SER A 4 -0.02 -33.86 -5.94
C SER A 4 -0.94 -32.88 -5.19
N ASN A 5 -0.38 -32.16 -4.23
CA ASN A 5 -1.06 -31.18 -3.37
C ASN A 5 -1.46 -29.93 -4.16
N GLU A 6 -2.15 -30.10 -5.29
CA GLU A 6 -2.78 -28.98 -5.97
C GLU A 6 -4.12 -28.74 -5.30
N ASP A 7 -4.16 -27.65 -4.53
CA ASP A 7 -5.37 -27.08 -3.94
C ASP A 7 -6.44 -26.93 -5.03
N VAL A 8 -7.38 -27.89 -5.07
CA VAL A 8 -8.43 -28.02 -6.10
C VAL A 8 -9.24 -26.73 -6.27
N LEU A 9 -9.36 -25.95 -5.19
CA LEU A 9 -10.00 -24.64 -5.22
C LEU A 9 -9.34 -23.70 -6.23
N TRP A 10 -8.02 -23.63 -6.32
CA TRP A 10 -7.38 -22.69 -7.24
C TRP A 10 -7.53 -23.05 -8.72
N LEU A 11 -7.89 -24.29 -9.04
CA LEU A 11 -8.21 -24.71 -10.41
C LEU A 11 -9.49 -24.04 -10.94
N GLY A 12 -10.36 -23.56 -10.05
CA GLY A 12 -11.57 -22.81 -10.43
C GLY A 12 -11.32 -21.35 -10.86
N GLY A 13 -10.09 -20.83 -10.73
CA GLY A 13 -9.72 -19.48 -11.16
C GLY A 13 -10.70 -18.41 -10.64
N ARG A 14 -11.29 -17.64 -11.57
CA ARG A 14 -12.31 -16.62 -11.27
C ARG A 14 -13.51 -17.14 -10.47
N LEU A 15 -14.00 -18.35 -10.72
CA LEU A 15 -15.15 -18.90 -9.98
C LEU A 15 -14.82 -19.04 -8.49
N THR A 16 -13.59 -19.44 -8.18
CA THR A 16 -13.10 -19.54 -6.80
C THR A 16 -12.99 -18.18 -6.14
N GLN A 17 -12.62 -17.13 -6.90
CA GLN A 17 -12.58 -15.78 -6.38
C GLN A 17 -13.97 -15.25 -6.06
N GLU A 18 -14.95 -15.48 -6.94
CA GLU A 18 -16.35 -15.12 -6.68
C GLU A 18 -16.86 -15.82 -5.43
N TYR A 19 -16.59 -17.12 -5.29
CA TYR A 19 -16.90 -17.87 -4.08
C TYR A 19 -16.26 -17.27 -2.82
N MET A 20 -14.98 -16.90 -2.88
CA MET A 20 -14.27 -16.29 -1.74
C MET A 20 -14.86 -14.94 -1.36
N VAL A 21 -15.21 -14.10 -2.35
CA VAL A 21 -15.83 -12.79 -2.11
C VAL A 21 -17.22 -12.94 -1.51
N ASP A 22 -18.04 -13.86 -2.03
CA ASP A 22 -19.38 -14.15 -1.51
C ASP A 22 -19.31 -14.71 -0.08
N ALA A 23 -18.43 -15.67 0.18
CA ALA A 23 -18.20 -16.22 1.52
C ALA A 23 -17.75 -15.12 2.50
N TYR A 24 -16.82 -14.25 2.09
CA TYR A 24 -16.37 -13.13 2.89
C TYR A 24 -17.52 -12.14 3.17
N ALA A 25 -18.31 -11.78 2.17
CA ALA A 25 -19.46 -10.89 2.32
C ALA A 25 -20.51 -11.45 3.30
N LYS A 26 -20.77 -12.76 3.26
CA LYS A 26 -21.65 -13.44 4.21
C LYS A 26 -21.11 -13.36 5.64
N ILE A 27 -19.82 -13.65 5.83
CA ILE A 27 -19.16 -13.58 7.14
C ILE A 27 -19.19 -12.16 7.70
N GLU A 28 -18.84 -11.15 6.90
CA GLU A 28 -18.90 -9.76 7.31
C GLU A 28 -20.34 -9.31 7.58
N GLY A 29 -21.31 -9.79 6.80
CA GLY A 29 -22.73 -9.55 7.04
C GLY A 29 -23.21 -10.11 8.38
N GLU A 30 -22.76 -11.30 8.78
CA GLU A 30 -23.04 -11.86 10.12
C GLU A 30 -22.36 -11.04 11.22
N ARG A 31 -21.09 -10.64 11.03
CA ARG A 31 -20.37 -9.79 12.00
C ARG A 31 -21.07 -8.44 12.20
N LEU A 32 -21.51 -7.80 11.13
CA LEU A 32 -22.25 -6.54 11.19
C LEU A 32 -23.62 -6.70 11.84
N ARG A 33 -24.32 -7.81 11.58
CA ARG A 33 -25.58 -8.14 12.28
C ARG A 33 -25.35 -8.29 13.78
N TRP A 34 -24.31 -9.01 14.18
CA TRP A 34 -23.96 -9.12 15.60
C TRP A 34 -23.68 -7.74 16.22
N VAL A 35 -22.90 -6.87 15.55
CA VAL A 35 -22.63 -5.50 16.03
C VAL A 35 -23.93 -4.70 16.17
N ARG A 36 -24.83 -4.78 15.20
CA ARG A 36 -26.14 -4.10 15.23
C ARG A 36 -26.99 -4.56 16.41
N ASP A 37 -27.02 -5.86 16.68
CA ASP A 37 -27.90 -6.44 17.70
C ASP A 37 -27.30 -6.32 19.11
N ASN A 38 -25.99 -6.06 19.24
CA ASN A 38 -25.25 -5.98 20.51
C ASN A 38 -24.77 -4.56 20.88
N GLN A 39 -25.39 -3.49 20.34
CA GLN A 39 -24.98 -2.10 20.60
C GLN A 39 -24.94 -1.70 22.09
N ALA A 40 -25.81 -2.28 22.93
CA ALA A 40 -25.82 -2.03 24.37
C ALA A 40 -24.53 -2.55 25.04
N HIS A 41 -24.09 -3.76 24.67
CA HIS A 41 -22.85 -4.36 25.16
C HIS A 41 -21.62 -3.57 24.70
N LEU A 42 -21.67 -3.01 23.48
CA LEU A 42 -20.61 -2.15 22.93
C LEU A 42 -20.58 -0.74 23.54
N ARG A 43 -21.49 -0.43 24.48
CA ARG A 43 -21.67 0.88 25.11
C ARG A 43 -21.81 2.00 24.07
N ALA A 44 -22.52 1.72 22.98
CA ALA A 44 -22.69 2.67 21.88
C ALA A 44 -23.24 4.04 22.35
N HIS A 45 -24.09 4.04 23.38
CA HIS A 45 -24.67 5.24 23.99
C HIS A 45 -23.63 6.28 24.46
N LEU A 46 -22.45 5.87 24.93
CA LEU A 46 -21.40 6.79 25.37
C LEU A 46 -20.83 7.63 24.22
N TYR A 47 -20.90 7.11 22.99
CA TYR A 47 -20.37 7.79 21.82
C TYR A 47 -21.43 8.61 21.08
N GLN A 48 -22.71 8.43 21.41
CA GLN A 48 -23.81 9.09 20.73
C GLN A 48 -23.82 10.59 21.04
N GLY A 49 -23.70 10.97 22.32
CA GLY A 49 -23.62 12.38 22.71
C GLY A 49 -22.40 13.13 22.15
N LEU A 50 -21.27 12.45 21.93
CA LEU A 50 -20.08 13.07 21.33
C LEU A 50 -20.24 13.29 19.81
N MET A 51 -20.98 12.40 19.12
CA MET A 51 -21.26 12.57 17.69
C MET A 51 -22.38 13.58 17.44
N GLU A 52 -23.41 13.63 18.30
CA GLU A 52 -24.50 14.61 18.21
C GLU A 52 -23.96 16.07 18.27
N HIS A 53 -22.94 16.35 19.09
CA HIS A 53 -22.26 17.64 19.11
C HIS A 53 -21.32 17.91 17.92
N ALA A 54 -20.85 16.88 17.22
CA ALA A 54 -19.92 17.03 16.10
C ALA A 54 -20.62 17.12 14.73
N VAL A 55 -21.90 16.72 14.64
CA VAL A 55 -22.70 16.63 13.41
C VAL A 55 -23.82 17.70 13.40
N GLU A 56 -23.66 18.81 14.13
CA GLU A 56 -24.64 19.90 14.19
C GLU A 56 -24.98 20.51 12.81
N SER A 57 -24.20 20.23 11.76
CA SER A 57 -24.38 20.79 10.41
C SER A 57 -25.11 19.88 9.40
N GLU A 58 -25.45 18.63 9.72
CA GLU A 58 -26.14 17.73 8.78
C GLU A 58 -27.48 17.20 9.33
N PRO A 59 -28.50 17.03 8.48
CA PRO A 59 -29.78 16.47 8.91
C PRO A 59 -29.58 15.08 9.51
N ALA A 60 -30.17 14.85 10.69
CA ALA A 60 -30.06 13.59 11.39
C ALA A 60 -30.53 12.43 10.47
N PRO A 61 -29.72 11.38 10.28
CA PRO A 61 -30.06 10.28 9.39
C PRO A 61 -31.36 9.61 9.87
N SER A 62 -32.30 9.39 8.95
CA SER A 62 -33.54 8.68 9.28
C SER A 62 -33.25 7.21 9.60
N GLY A 63 -33.45 6.81 10.86
CA GLY A 63 -33.30 5.44 11.32
C GLY A 63 -32.51 5.31 12.63
N ARG A 64 -32.32 4.07 13.09
CA ARG A 64 -31.50 3.78 14.27
C ARG A 64 -30.02 3.84 13.89
N MET A 65 -29.28 4.78 14.48
CA MET A 65 -27.83 4.87 14.32
C MET A 65 -27.14 3.64 14.93
N ILE A 66 -26.34 2.93 14.13
CA ILE A 66 -25.50 1.81 14.58
C ILE A 66 -24.06 2.24 14.57
N ILE A 67 -23.39 2.15 15.72
CA ILE A 67 -22.01 2.57 15.87
C ILE A 67 -21.10 1.36 15.65
N LEU A 68 -20.26 1.45 14.61
CA LEU A 68 -19.21 0.48 14.35
C LEU A 68 -17.99 0.75 15.23
N GLN A 69 -17.35 -0.31 15.71
CA GLN A 69 -16.14 -0.18 16.52
C GLN A 69 -14.93 0.28 15.67
N PRO A 70 -13.93 0.96 16.26
CA PRO A 70 -12.68 1.29 15.57
C PRO A 70 -11.84 0.08 15.12
N SER A 71 -12.20 -1.13 15.55
CA SER A 71 -11.61 -2.40 15.10
C SER A 71 -12.17 -2.88 13.76
N PHE A 72 -13.29 -2.33 13.30
CA PHE A 72 -13.87 -2.68 11.99
C PHE A 72 -13.08 -2.01 10.87
N THR A 73 -12.19 -2.77 10.24
CA THR A 73 -11.32 -2.31 9.15
C THR A 73 -12.12 -1.67 8.02
N GLY A 74 -11.67 -0.51 7.55
CA GLY A 74 -12.32 0.24 6.47
C GLY A 74 -13.52 1.09 6.91
N GLY A 75 -13.99 0.95 8.15
CA GLY A 75 -15.05 1.81 8.68
C GLY A 75 -14.58 3.25 8.99
N PRO A 76 -15.51 4.23 9.09
CA PRO A 76 -15.17 5.62 9.37
C PRO A 76 -14.32 5.80 10.64
N ARG A 77 -14.68 5.11 11.74
CA ARG A 77 -13.95 5.17 13.01
C ARG A 77 -12.58 4.50 12.96
N TYR A 78 -12.43 3.44 12.16
CA TYR A 78 -11.13 2.83 11.92
C TYR A 78 -10.21 3.81 11.18
N MET A 79 -10.71 4.45 10.12
CA MET A 79 -9.96 5.45 9.36
C MET A 79 -9.60 6.66 10.22
N GLN A 80 -10.54 7.17 11.02
CA GLN A 80 -10.29 8.27 11.95
C GLN A 80 -9.23 7.88 13.01
N LYS A 81 -9.28 6.66 13.56
CA LYS A 81 -8.27 6.16 14.49
C LYS A 81 -6.88 6.12 13.85
N LEU A 82 -6.75 5.59 12.64
CA LEU A 82 -5.48 5.57 11.91
C LEU A 82 -4.96 6.98 11.65
N TYR A 83 -5.83 7.89 11.20
CA TYR A 83 -5.49 9.29 10.96
C TYR A 83 -4.98 9.97 12.24
N GLN A 84 -5.72 9.87 13.35
CA GLN A 84 -5.32 10.44 14.63
C GLN A 84 -3.99 9.85 15.13
N SER A 85 -3.74 8.56 14.88
CA SER A 85 -2.48 7.92 15.24
C SER A 85 -1.31 8.47 14.41
N ALA A 86 -1.51 8.66 13.10
CA ALA A 86 -0.52 9.30 12.23
C ALA A 86 -0.27 10.77 12.64
N MET A 87 -1.33 11.53 12.92
CA MET A 87 -1.20 12.92 13.38
C MET A 87 -0.50 13.03 14.73
N ALA A 88 -0.70 12.08 15.65
CA ALA A 88 0.03 12.04 16.92
C ALA A 88 1.53 11.82 16.70
N ILE A 89 1.91 10.95 15.77
CA ILE A 89 3.31 10.74 15.35
C ILE A 89 3.89 12.05 14.80
N VAL A 90 3.19 12.68 13.85
CA VAL A 90 3.64 13.94 13.23
C VAL A 90 3.75 15.07 14.25
N ARG A 91 2.80 15.19 15.17
CA ARG A 91 2.84 16.19 16.25
C ARG A 91 4.04 16.00 17.16
N LYS A 92 4.43 14.75 17.45
CA LYS A 92 5.54 14.44 18.37
C LYS A 92 6.91 14.52 17.68
N LEU A 93 7.01 14.08 16.43
CA LEU A 93 8.29 13.89 15.74
C LEU A 93 8.56 14.91 14.63
N GLY A 94 7.58 15.74 14.30
CA GLY A 94 7.64 16.70 13.20
C GLY A 94 6.99 16.20 11.92
N LYS A 95 6.96 17.07 10.91
CA LYS A 95 6.46 16.73 9.58
C LYS A 95 7.30 15.62 8.92
N PRO A 96 6.70 14.78 8.06
CA PRO A 96 7.44 13.88 7.19
C PRO A 96 8.44 14.62 6.30
N ASP A 97 9.58 13.98 6.06
CA ASP A 97 10.66 14.47 5.21
C ASP A 97 10.61 13.83 3.82
N LEU A 98 10.23 12.55 3.73
CA LEU A 98 10.09 11.83 2.46
C LEU A 98 8.68 11.25 2.30
N PHE A 99 8.18 11.32 1.06
CA PHE A 99 6.99 10.60 0.61
C PHE A 99 7.40 9.65 -0.51
N ILE A 100 7.35 8.35 -0.24
CA ILE A 100 7.78 7.31 -1.19
C ILE A 100 6.57 6.45 -1.55
N THR A 101 6.36 6.27 -2.85
CA THR A 101 5.33 5.37 -3.38
C THR A 101 5.98 4.14 -3.98
N MET A 102 5.61 2.95 -3.48
CA MET A 102 5.97 1.69 -4.10
C MET A 102 4.80 1.17 -4.91
N THR A 103 4.98 1.06 -6.22
CA THR A 103 3.95 0.59 -7.15
C THR A 103 4.21 -0.85 -7.54
N CYS A 104 3.16 -1.67 -7.57
CA CYS A 104 3.24 -3.03 -8.10
C CYS A 104 3.46 -2.99 -9.62
N ASN A 105 4.30 -3.89 -10.13
CA ASN A 105 4.68 -3.92 -11.54
C ASN A 105 3.91 -5.01 -12.30
N SER A 106 3.41 -4.69 -13.49
CA SER A 106 2.73 -5.65 -14.38
C SER A 106 3.67 -6.70 -14.95
N ASN A 107 4.96 -6.39 -15.08
CA ASN A 107 5.97 -7.27 -15.65
C ASN A 107 6.46 -8.34 -14.67
N TRP A 108 6.04 -8.29 -13.40
CA TRP A 108 6.32 -9.38 -12.47
C TRP A 108 5.59 -10.66 -12.92
N PRO A 109 6.26 -11.84 -12.92
CA PRO A 109 5.64 -13.09 -13.35
C PRO A 109 4.33 -13.40 -12.62
N GLU A 110 4.23 -13.03 -11.34
CA GLU A 110 3.04 -13.27 -10.53
C GLU A 110 1.86 -12.36 -10.91
N SER A 111 2.14 -11.19 -11.50
CA SER A 111 1.13 -10.24 -12.01
C SER A 111 0.43 -10.78 -13.26
N GLN A 112 1.07 -11.66 -14.05
CA GLN A 112 0.45 -12.27 -15.23
C GLN A 112 -0.74 -13.17 -14.86
N ARG A 113 -0.75 -13.73 -13.65
CA ARG A 113 -1.83 -14.57 -13.13
C ARG A 113 -2.78 -13.79 -12.24
N ALA A 114 -2.72 -12.46 -12.19
CA ALA A 114 -3.54 -11.64 -11.29
C ALA A 114 -5.05 -11.90 -11.42
N GLN A 115 -5.51 -12.25 -12.63
CA GLN A 115 -6.92 -12.52 -12.91
C GLN A 115 -7.43 -13.82 -12.26
N ASP A 116 -6.58 -14.84 -12.11
CA ASP A 116 -6.95 -16.14 -11.51
C ASP A 116 -6.37 -16.33 -10.10
N ARG A 117 -5.25 -15.65 -9.82
CA ARG A 117 -4.46 -15.72 -8.57
C ARG A 117 -4.08 -14.32 -8.04
N PRO A 118 -5.06 -13.45 -7.72
CA PRO A 118 -4.80 -12.12 -7.16
C PRO A 118 -4.14 -12.17 -5.77
N ASP A 119 -4.24 -13.32 -5.09
CA ASP A 119 -3.57 -13.63 -3.83
C ASP A 119 -2.04 -13.68 -4.00
N LEU A 120 -1.53 -14.26 -5.09
CA LEU A 120 -0.10 -14.33 -5.37
C LEU A 120 0.48 -12.94 -5.58
N CYS A 121 -0.18 -12.11 -6.41
CA CYS A 121 0.16 -10.70 -6.56
C CYS A 121 0.20 -9.98 -5.21
N ALA A 122 -0.74 -10.28 -4.30
CA ALA A 122 -0.85 -9.62 -3.00
C ALA A 122 0.32 -9.99 -2.10
N ARG A 123 0.64 -11.28 -2.09
CA ARG A 123 1.73 -11.86 -1.31
C ARG A 123 3.07 -11.33 -1.80
N VAL A 124 3.32 -11.33 -3.10
CA VAL A 124 4.58 -10.83 -3.70
C VAL A 124 4.73 -9.34 -3.43
N PHE A 125 3.68 -8.55 -3.65
CA PHE A 125 3.71 -7.12 -3.32
C PHE A 125 4.00 -6.89 -1.83
N ARG A 126 3.34 -7.64 -0.93
CA ARG A 126 3.59 -7.55 0.51
C ARG A 126 5.03 -7.93 0.88
N LEU A 127 5.59 -8.96 0.26
CA LEU A 127 6.97 -9.40 0.50
C LEU A 127 7.97 -8.34 0.02
N LYS A 128 7.75 -7.77 -1.17
CA LYS A 128 8.56 -6.66 -1.70
C LYS A 128 8.45 -5.42 -0.82
N LEU A 129 7.24 -5.06 -0.38
CA LEU A 129 7.03 -3.94 0.54
C LEU A 129 7.73 -4.17 1.88
N LYS A 130 7.63 -5.38 2.44
CA LYS A 130 8.31 -5.75 3.68
C LYS A 130 9.83 -5.62 3.51
N ARG A 131 10.38 -6.15 2.41
CA ARG A 131 11.81 -6.07 2.13
C ARG A 131 12.28 -4.63 1.93
N PHE A 132 11.52 -3.83 1.21
CA PHE A 132 11.76 -2.39 1.06
C PHE A 132 11.83 -1.70 2.43
N MET A 133 10.83 -1.94 3.28
CA MET A 133 10.76 -1.37 4.62
C MET A 133 11.93 -1.80 5.52
N GLU A 134 12.39 -3.03 5.41
CA GLU A 134 13.56 -3.55 6.14
C GLU A 134 14.84 -2.88 5.65
N VAL A 135 15.09 -2.89 4.33
CA VAL A 135 16.29 -2.30 3.72
C VAL A 135 16.43 -0.83 4.10
N MET A 136 15.34 -0.06 4.00
CA MET A 136 15.34 1.37 4.32
C MET A 136 15.75 1.66 5.78
N VAL A 137 15.43 0.77 6.71
CA VAL A 137 15.73 0.95 8.15
C VAL A 137 17.04 0.28 8.55
N GLU A 138 17.24 -0.98 8.17
CA GLU A 138 18.41 -1.79 8.55
C GLU A 138 19.68 -1.31 7.88
N LYS A 139 19.63 -1.05 6.57
CA LYS A 139 20.79 -0.56 5.82
C LYS A 139 20.98 0.94 5.97
N LYS A 140 20.06 1.64 6.67
CA LYS A 140 20.05 3.09 6.81
C LYS A 140 20.24 3.79 5.46
N THR A 141 19.61 3.27 4.40
CA THR A 141 19.77 3.78 3.02
C THR A 141 19.46 5.27 2.94
N MET A 142 18.48 5.74 3.73
CA MET A 142 18.12 7.15 3.85
C MET A 142 18.59 7.80 5.16
N GLY A 143 19.60 7.21 5.81
CA GLY A 143 20.01 7.55 7.17
C GLY A 143 19.10 6.97 8.26
N HIS A 144 19.09 7.61 9.43
CA HIS A 144 18.31 7.15 10.57
C HIS A 144 16.85 7.61 10.47
N VAL A 145 15.92 6.65 10.47
CA VAL A 145 14.47 6.88 10.42
C VAL A 145 13.91 6.91 11.85
N LYS A 146 13.29 8.03 12.25
CA LYS A 146 12.63 8.17 13.56
C LYS A 146 11.23 7.56 13.58
N ALA A 147 10.50 7.68 12.48
CA ALA A 147 9.18 7.07 12.33
C ALA A 147 8.81 6.93 10.86
N ARG A 148 7.84 6.04 10.61
CA ARG A 148 7.21 5.86 9.30
C ARG A 148 5.73 5.58 9.44
N VAL A 149 4.96 6.04 8.46
CA VAL A 149 3.53 5.72 8.30
C VAL A 149 3.36 5.14 6.90
N ALA A 150 2.62 4.05 6.76
CA ALA A 150 2.41 3.38 5.49
C ALA A 150 0.94 3.02 5.30
N VAL A 151 0.44 3.21 4.08
CA VAL A 151 -0.89 2.78 3.65
C VAL A 151 -0.72 1.99 2.36
N VAL A 152 -1.37 0.82 2.29
CA VAL A 152 -1.49 0.06 1.05
C VAL A 152 -2.86 0.34 0.45
N GLU A 153 -2.87 0.90 -0.74
CA GLU A 153 -4.08 1.20 -1.49
C GLU A 153 -4.34 0.12 -2.54
N PHE A 154 -5.58 -0.37 -2.56
CA PHE A 154 -6.09 -1.30 -3.55
C PHE A 154 -6.95 -0.50 -4.53
N GLN A 155 -6.35 -0.09 -5.65
CA GLN A 155 -7.07 0.64 -6.68
C GLN A 155 -8.07 -0.27 -7.41
N LYS A 156 -9.27 0.23 -7.72
CA LYS A 156 -10.34 -0.55 -8.39
C LYS A 156 -9.93 -1.15 -9.73
N ARG A 157 -9.00 -0.51 -10.45
CA ARG A 157 -8.51 -0.91 -11.79
C ARG A 157 -7.00 -0.75 -11.93
N GLY A 158 -6.30 -0.56 -10.81
CA GLY A 158 -4.86 -0.30 -10.78
C GLY A 158 -4.14 -1.35 -9.94
N LEU A 159 -2.85 -1.51 -10.21
CA LEU A 159 -2.00 -2.36 -9.40
C LEU A 159 -1.84 -1.75 -7.99
N ARG A 160 -1.56 -2.60 -7.01
CA ARG A 160 -1.43 -2.15 -5.61
C ARG A 160 -0.33 -1.11 -5.48
N GLN A 161 -0.61 -0.08 -4.70
CA GLN A 161 0.36 0.95 -4.36
C GLN A 161 0.51 1.01 -2.85
N ALA A 162 1.72 1.31 -2.40
CA ALA A 162 1.99 1.62 -1.01
C ALA A 162 2.51 3.04 -0.93
N HIS A 163 1.78 3.90 -0.24
CA HIS A 163 2.20 5.26 0.06
C HIS A 163 2.82 5.29 1.44
N THR A 164 4.01 5.85 1.54
CA THR A 164 4.82 5.81 2.76
C THR A 164 5.35 7.20 3.08
N LEU A 165 5.18 7.61 4.34
CA LEU A 165 5.72 8.85 4.89
C LEU A 165 6.84 8.49 5.85
N TRP A 166 7.97 9.17 5.73
CA TRP A 166 9.16 8.92 6.54
C TRP A 166 9.59 10.19 7.27
N ILE A 167 9.83 10.07 8.58
CA ILE A 167 10.38 11.15 9.41
C ILE A 167 11.82 10.74 9.75
N LEU A 168 12.78 11.52 9.25
CA LEU A 168 14.21 11.28 9.41
C LEU A 168 14.73 11.95 10.67
N ASP A 169 15.87 11.45 11.16
CA ASP A 169 16.66 12.17 12.14
C ASP A 169 17.18 13.49 11.59
N ASN A 170 17.34 14.50 12.45
CA ASN A 170 17.72 15.84 12.03
C ASN A 170 19.08 15.89 11.31
N GLN A 171 19.96 14.93 11.61
CA GLN A 171 21.26 14.80 10.94
C GLN A 171 21.16 14.20 9.52
N ASN A 172 20.06 13.54 9.19
CA ASN A 172 19.86 12.86 7.90
C ASN A 172 18.82 13.56 7.01
N LYS A 173 18.24 14.68 7.45
CA LYS A 173 17.31 15.45 6.64
C LYS A 173 18.06 16.13 5.49
N PRO A 174 17.58 16.06 4.24
CA PRO A 174 18.16 16.81 3.14
C PRO A 174 18.01 18.32 3.39
N ARG A 175 19.09 19.08 3.21
CA ARG A 175 19.14 20.53 3.42
C ARG A 175 19.52 21.29 2.16
N ASP A 176 20.17 20.63 1.22
CA ASP A 176 20.58 21.22 -0.05
C ASP A 176 20.30 20.29 -1.25
N VAL A 177 20.67 20.78 -2.43
CA VAL A 177 20.46 20.07 -3.70
C VAL A 177 21.34 18.81 -3.77
N ALA A 178 22.53 18.82 -3.15
CA ALA A 178 23.42 17.67 -3.17
C ALA A 178 22.82 16.52 -2.34
N ASP A 179 22.24 16.81 -1.18
CA ASP A 179 21.51 15.82 -0.37
C ASP A 179 20.32 15.22 -1.14
N ILE A 180 19.55 16.07 -1.83
CA ILE A 180 18.41 15.60 -2.64
C ILE A 180 18.89 14.68 -3.77
N ASN A 181 19.95 15.05 -4.48
CA ASN A 181 20.52 14.23 -5.55
C ASN A 181 21.09 12.91 -5.01
N ALA A 182 21.61 12.89 -3.78
CA ALA A 182 22.07 11.67 -3.14
C ALA A 182 20.92 10.70 -2.79
N PHE A 183 19.72 11.22 -2.54
CA PHE A 183 18.52 10.41 -2.30
C PHE A 183 17.77 10.03 -3.57
N VAL A 184 17.73 10.94 -4.55
CA VAL A 184 16.98 10.80 -5.80
C VAL A 184 17.99 10.65 -6.94
N ASN A 185 18.61 9.48 -6.98
CA ASN A 185 19.39 9.02 -8.12
C ASN A 185 19.00 7.59 -8.47
N ALA A 186 19.28 7.21 -9.71
CA ALA A 186 19.10 5.85 -10.19
C ALA A 186 20.24 5.54 -11.14
N GLU A 187 20.85 4.36 -10.95
CA GLU A 187 21.91 3.84 -11.80
C GLU A 187 21.47 2.47 -12.32
N LEU A 188 21.89 2.16 -13.55
CA LEU A 188 21.77 0.80 -14.03
C LEU A 188 22.83 -0.06 -13.33
N PRO A 189 22.48 -1.29 -12.93
CA PRO A 189 23.46 -2.24 -12.40
C PRO A 189 24.52 -2.57 -13.47
N ASP A 190 25.64 -3.15 -13.04
CA ASP A 190 26.69 -3.62 -13.94
C ASP A 190 26.16 -4.73 -14.86
N GLU A 191 26.52 -4.67 -16.14
CA GLU A 191 26.19 -5.71 -17.14
C GLU A 191 26.81 -7.07 -16.78
N GLN A 192 27.85 -7.10 -15.94
CA GLN A 192 28.45 -8.34 -15.43
C GLN A 192 27.52 -9.14 -14.51
N ASP A 193 26.59 -8.47 -13.81
CA ASP A 193 25.52 -9.13 -13.08
C ASP A 193 24.29 -9.23 -13.99
N GLU A 194 24.35 -10.17 -14.94
CA GLU A 194 23.31 -10.37 -15.95
C GLU A 194 21.92 -10.51 -15.32
N GLN A 195 21.82 -11.21 -14.18
CA GLN A 195 20.53 -11.43 -13.52
C GLN A 195 19.94 -10.14 -12.97
N LEU A 196 20.75 -9.32 -12.29
CA LEU A 196 20.29 -8.03 -11.76
C LEU A 196 20.01 -7.05 -12.91
N PHE A 197 20.87 -7.02 -13.92
CA PHE A 197 20.72 -6.18 -15.10
C PHE A 197 19.42 -6.47 -15.85
N ASP A 198 19.14 -7.74 -16.14
CA ASP A 198 17.90 -8.16 -16.80
C ASP A 198 16.67 -7.86 -15.95
N THR A 199 16.76 -8.06 -14.63
CA THR A 199 15.65 -7.77 -13.72
C THR A 199 15.32 -6.28 -13.69
N ILE A 200 16.34 -5.42 -13.54
CA ILE A 200 16.16 -3.97 -13.47
C ILE A 200 15.69 -3.43 -14.83
N THR A 201 16.28 -3.87 -15.93
CA THR A 201 15.93 -3.37 -17.26
C THR A 201 14.54 -3.82 -17.72
N SER A 202 14.09 -5.02 -17.33
CA SER A 202 12.76 -5.52 -17.68
C SER A 202 11.64 -5.00 -16.77
N THR A 203 11.96 -4.55 -15.55
CA THR A 203 10.94 -4.13 -14.56
C THR A 203 10.99 -2.65 -14.19
N MET A 204 12.16 -2.03 -14.08
CA MET A 204 12.29 -0.66 -13.57
C MET A 204 12.49 0.39 -14.66
N LEU A 205 12.61 -0.02 -15.93
CA LEU A 205 12.67 0.90 -17.07
C LEU A 205 11.31 0.97 -17.77
N HIS A 206 10.91 2.20 -18.08
CA HIS A 206 9.81 2.46 -18.98
C HIS A 206 10.34 2.84 -20.36
N GLY A 207 9.68 2.36 -21.42
CA GLY A 207 9.97 2.80 -22.77
C GLY A 207 9.69 4.31 -22.94
N PRO A 208 10.23 4.95 -23.98
CA PRO A 208 10.02 6.38 -24.20
C PRO A 208 8.52 6.72 -24.21
N CYS A 209 8.13 7.79 -23.53
CA CYS A 209 6.77 8.30 -23.63
C CYS A 209 6.55 8.93 -25.02
N GLY A 210 5.51 8.50 -25.75
CA GLY A 210 5.12 9.05 -27.06
C GLY A 210 5.56 8.22 -28.27
N ASP A 211 5.47 8.79 -29.47
CA ASP A 211 5.71 8.10 -30.75
C ASP A 211 7.19 7.77 -31.03
N HIS A 212 8.09 8.06 -30.10
CA HIS A 212 9.50 7.69 -30.20
C HIS A 212 9.72 6.24 -29.74
N LYS A 213 9.22 5.29 -30.53
CA LYS A 213 9.60 3.87 -30.42
C LYS A 213 10.96 3.67 -31.09
N GLY A 214 12.05 3.89 -30.35
CA GLY A 214 13.37 3.54 -30.87
C GLY A 214 14.53 3.98 -30.01
N SER A 215 15.38 3.02 -29.65
CA SER A 215 16.76 3.14 -29.18
C SER A 215 17.04 3.76 -27.80
N PHE A 216 17.65 2.92 -26.96
CA PHE A 216 18.49 3.28 -25.83
C PHE A 216 19.64 4.19 -26.32
N VAL A 217 19.68 5.46 -25.89
CA VAL A 217 20.79 6.37 -26.23
C VAL A 217 21.82 6.30 -25.12
N ARG A 218 22.98 5.65 -25.39
CA ARG A 218 24.20 5.81 -24.58
C ARG A 218 24.85 7.15 -24.97
N GLY A 219 25.20 7.97 -23.99
CA GLY A 219 25.95 9.21 -24.18
C GLY A 219 25.11 10.47 -23.99
N ASN A 220 25.71 11.48 -23.37
CA ASN A 220 25.13 12.75 -22.92
C ASN A 220 24.06 13.34 -23.85
N GLY A 221 22.79 13.08 -23.55
CA GLY A 221 21.67 13.78 -24.17
C GLY A 221 20.41 12.95 -24.40
N CYS A 222 19.67 12.63 -23.33
CA CYS A 222 18.20 12.59 -23.31
C CYS A 222 17.70 12.34 -21.88
N THR A 223 17.07 13.33 -21.26
CA THR A 223 16.63 13.33 -19.85
C THR A 223 15.31 12.62 -19.57
N ASN A 224 14.86 11.69 -20.42
CA ASN A 224 13.54 11.05 -20.25
C ASN A 224 13.61 9.53 -20.11
N LEU A 225 14.58 9.03 -19.34
CA LEU A 225 14.43 7.79 -18.60
C LEU A 225 13.94 8.17 -17.21
N THR A 226 12.62 8.17 -16.99
CA THR A 226 12.10 8.11 -15.61
C THR A 226 12.33 6.70 -15.09
N CYS A 227 13.50 6.49 -14.47
CA CYS A 227 13.63 5.48 -13.42
C CYS A 227 12.71 5.92 -12.26
N ILE A 228 11.93 4.99 -11.73
CA ILE A 228 11.21 5.20 -10.45
C ILE A 228 12.21 5.08 -9.31
#